data_AF-A0A371R282-F1
#
_entry.id   AF-A0A371R282-F1
#
_cell.length_a   1.000
_cell.length_b   1.000
_cell.length_c   1.000
_cell.angle_alpha   90.00
_cell.angle_beta   90.00
_cell.angle_gamma   90.00
#
_symmetry.space_group_name_H-M   'P 1'
#
loop_
_entity.id
_entity.type
_entity.pdbx_description
1 polymer ?
#
loop_
_entity_poly.entity_id
_entity_poly.type
_entity_poly.pdbx_seq_one_letter_code
_entity_poly.pdbx_strand_id
1 'polypeptide(L)'
;MGVGMGFKKKENVQMAIDLAKALGGAVAATRNVVLRGWLPYYVQVGVSGKAVAPHLYIALGIRGDINHLVGIRKARHIIAVNINKNADIFKIANLGVIGDIFKIVPLLIERIKKM
;
A
#
# COMPACT_ATOMS: atom_id res chain seq x y z
N MET A 1 1.76 4.47 -3.33
CA MET A 1 1.37 3.05 -3.33
C MET A 1 1.98 2.35 -2.13
N GLY A 2 1.17 1.96 -1.15
CA GLY A 2 1.62 1.30 0.07
C GLY A 2 1.74 -0.21 -0.09
N VAL A 3 2.92 -0.75 0.22
CA VAL A 3 3.24 -2.18 0.14
C VAL A 3 3.33 -2.78 1.55
N GLY A 4 2.51 -3.78 1.82
CA GLY A 4 2.49 -4.54 3.06
C GLY A 4 2.95 -5.99 2.92
N MET A 5 2.83 -6.74 4.01
CA MET A 5 3.21 -8.16 4.04
C MET A 5 2.24 -9.07 3.27
N GLY A 6 1.06 -8.57 2.90
CA GLY A 6 0.11 -9.31 2.04
C GLY A 6 0.67 -9.69 0.66
N PHE A 7 1.79 -9.09 0.24
CA PHE A 7 2.51 -9.46 -0.99
C PHE A 7 3.21 -10.81 -0.92
N LYS A 8 3.45 -11.36 0.28
CA LYS A 8 4.03 -12.69 0.55
C LYS A 8 5.47 -12.93 0.05
N LYS A 9 5.86 -12.41 -1.12
CA LYS A 9 7.18 -12.56 -1.76
C LYS A 9 7.65 -11.25 -2.40
N LYS A 10 8.96 -11.14 -2.66
CA LYS A 10 9.58 -9.92 -3.21
C LYS A 10 9.14 -9.65 -4.66
N GLU A 11 9.03 -10.69 -5.47
CA GLU A 11 8.74 -10.63 -6.91
C GLU A 11 7.35 -10.02 -7.14
N ASN A 12 6.43 -10.30 -6.23
CA ASN A 12 5.08 -9.77 -6.25
C ASN A 12 5.01 -8.25 -6.07
N VAL A 13 6.02 -7.63 -5.46
CA VAL A 13 6.02 -6.17 -5.22
C VAL A 13 6.01 -5.39 -6.55
N GLN A 14 6.47 -5.99 -7.64
CA GLN A 14 6.47 -5.38 -8.96
C GLN A 14 5.09 -4.86 -9.38
N MET A 15 4.00 -5.58 -9.06
CA MET A 15 2.64 -5.12 -9.41
C MET A 15 2.26 -3.81 -8.70
N ALA A 16 2.79 -3.55 -7.49
CA ALA A 16 2.57 -2.29 -6.80
C ALA A 16 3.37 -1.16 -7.46
N ILE A 17 4.58 -1.45 -7.94
CA ILE A 17 5.40 -0.50 -8.70
C ILE A 17 4.70 -0.15 -10.00
N ASP A 18 4.15 -1.14 -10.71
CA ASP A 18 3.45 -0.93 -11.98
C ASP A 18 2.16 -0.12 -11.81
N LEU A 19 1.38 -0.41 -10.77
CA LEU A 19 0.20 0.39 -10.43
C LEU A 19 0.58 1.81 -10.00
N ALA A 20 1.67 1.98 -9.26
CA ALA A 20 2.17 3.29 -8.90
C ALA A 20 2.54 4.09 -10.16
N LYS A 21 3.28 3.49 -11.10
CA LYS A 21 3.65 4.10 -12.37
C LYS A 21 2.44 4.48 -13.21
N ALA A 22 1.44 3.59 -13.33
CA ALA A 22 0.22 3.85 -14.09
C ALA A 22 -0.57 5.06 -13.55
N LEU A 23 -0.46 5.33 -12.24
CA LEU A 23 -1.09 6.47 -11.57
C LEU A 23 -0.16 7.69 -11.42
N GLY A 24 1.05 7.67 -11.99
CA GLY A 24 2.03 8.75 -11.83
C GLY A 24 2.52 8.94 -10.37
N GLY A 25 2.43 7.89 -9.55
CA GLY A 25 2.77 7.91 -8.13
C GLY A 25 4.08 7.21 -7.78
N ALA A 26 4.42 7.26 -6.49
CA ALA A 26 5.58 6.58 -5.91
C ALA A 26 5.16 5.41 -5.02
N VAL A 27 6.11 4.51 -4.73
CA VAL A 27 5.92 3.43 -3.75
C VAL A 27 6.30 3.86 -2.33
N ALA A 28 5.63 3.27 -1.36
CA ALA A 28 5.85 3.39 0.07
C ALA A 28 5.75 1.98 0.67
N ALA A 29 6.48 1.70 1.74
CA ALA A 29 6.56 0.36 2.32
C ALA A 29 6.37 0.39 3.84
N THR A 30 5.78 -0.67 4.38
CA THR A 30 5.82 -0.94 5.83
C THR A 30 7.23 -1.32 6.27
N ARG A 31 7.55 -1.16 7.56
CA ARG A 31 8.84 -1.60 8.14
C ARG A 31 9.20 -3.05 7.80
N ASN A 32 8.25 -3.97 7.91
CA ASN A 32 8.51 -5.39 7.63
C ASN A 32 8.91 -5.67 6.18
N VAL A 33 8.40 -4.88 5.23
CA VAL A 33 8.73 -5.01 3.80
C VAL A 33 10.17 -4.58 3.54
N VAL A 34 10.61 -3.46 4.12
CA VAL A 34 12.01 -3.00 3.94
C VAL A 34 13.00 -3.84 4.72
N LEU A 35 12.64 -4.34 5.91
CA LEU A 35 13.49 -5.26 6.67
C LEU A 35 13.72 -6.59 5.95
N ARG A 36 12.78 -7.02 5.11
CA ARG A 36 12.94 -8.20 4.23
C ARG A 36 13.71 -7.90 2.94
N GLY A 37 14.19 -6.67 2.75
CA GLY A 37 14.92 -6.27 1.54
C GLY A 37 14.07 -6.30 0.26
N TRP A 38 12.75 -6.20 0.38
CA TRP A 38 11.84 -6.19 -0.78
C TRP A 38 11.83 -4.83 -1.47
N LEU A 39 11.92 -3.76 -0.68
CA LEU A 39 12.04 -2.37 -1.13
C LEU A 39 13.12 -1.65 -0.32
N PRO A 40 13.74 -0.60 -0.87
CA PRO A 40 14.81 0.11 -0.20
C PRO A 40 14.32 0.85 1.04
N TYR A 41 15.20 1.05 2.02
CA TYR A 41 14.84 1.63 3.31
C TYR A 41 14.21 3.04 3.21
N TYR A 42 14.64 3.85 2.22
CA TYR A 42 14.16 5.23 2.08
C TYR A 42 12.67 5.36 1.68
N VAL A 43 12.01 4.25 1.30
CA VAL A 43 10.55 4.23 1.04
C VAL A 43 9.74 3.78 2.26
N GLN A 44 10.38 3.48 3.39
CA GLN A 44 9.68 3.13 4.62
C GLN A 44 8.81 4.30 5.09
N VAL A 45 7.54 4.00 5.42
CA VAL A 45 6.60 4.96 5.99
C VAL A 45 6.18 4.52 7.39
N GLY A 46 6.09 5.48 8.31
CA GLY A 46 5.70 5.24 9.70
C GLY A 46 6.52 6.04 10.71
N VAL A 47 6.40 5.70 11.99
CA VAL A 47 7.08 6.35 13.13
C VAL A 47 8.60 6.41 12.94
N SER A 48 9.21 5.29 12.52
CA SER A 48 10.65 5.20 12.24
C SER A 48 11.01 5.39 10.77
N GLY A 49 10.06 5.85 9.95
CA GLY A 49 10.24 6.11 8.53
C GLY A 49 9.83 7.53 8.17
N LYS A 50 9.42 7.73 6.91
CA LYS A 50 8.88 9.02 6.45
C LYS A 50 7.40 9.15 6.84
N ALA A 51 6.99 10.37 7.16
CA ALA A 51 5.59 10.76 7.11
C ALA A 51 5.27 11.33 5.72
N VAL A 52 4.15 10.92 5.13
CA VAL A 52 3.72 11.35 3.79
C VAL A 52 2.29 11.87 3.84
N ALA A 53 1.97 12.83 2.97
CA ALA A 53 0.64 13.45 2.87
C ALA A 53 0.15 13.50 1.41
N PRO A 54 0.00 12.35 0.71
CA PRO A 54 -0.46 12.34 -0.66
C PRO A 54 -1.97 12.66 -0.76
N HIS A 55 -2.41 13.09 -1.94
CA HIS A 55 -3.84 13.17 -2.27
C HIS A 55 -4.51 11.79 -2.21
N LEU A 56 -3.82 10.74 -2.62
CA LEU A 56 -4.30 9.36 -2.61
C LEU A 56 -3.23 8.40 -2.09
N TYR A 57 -3.57 7.62 -1.07
CA TYR A 57 -2.77 6.52 -0.56
C TYR A 57 -3.53 5.20 -0.73
N ILE A 58 -3.01 4.31 -1.57
CA ILE A 58 -3.58 2.97 -1.75
C ILE A 58 -2.74 1.98 -0.95
N ALA A 59 -3.32 1.38 0.09
CA ALA A 59 -2.71 0.42 1.00
C ALA A 59 -3.00 -1.01 0.53
N LEU A 60 -2.00 -1.68 -0.06
CA LEU A 60 -2.13 -3.04 -0.58
C LEU A 60 -1.54 -4.05 0.41
N GLY A 61 -2.38 -4.92 0.96
CA GLY A 61 -1.94 -5.98 1.88
C GLY A 61 -1.30 -5.46 3.17
N ILE A 62 -1.67 -4.26 3.62
CA ILE A 62 -1.18 -3.63 4.85
C ILE A 62 -2.15 -3.98 6.00
N ARG A 63 -1.63 -4.48 7.13
CA ARG A 63 -2.44 -4.77 8.33
C ARG A 63 -2.99 -3.51 8.99
N GLY A 64 -2.18 -2.45 9.05
CA GLY A 64 -2.52 -1.19 9.74
C GLY A 64 -1.93 -1.07 11.15
N ASP A 65 -0.71 -1.55 11.35
CA ASP A 65 0.03 -1.31 12.60
C ASP A 65 0.13 0.21 12.86
N ILE A 66 -0.11 0.64 14.11
CA ILE A 66 -0.08 2.07 14.50
C ILE A 66 1.20 2.77 14.05
N ASN A 67 2.33 2.06 14.07
CA ASN A 67 3.61 2.59 13.63
C ASN A 67 3.57 2.99 12.15
N HIS A 68 2.87 2.25 11.29
CA HIS A 68 2.67 2.61 9.90
C HIS A 68 1.63 3.73 9.74
N LEU A 69 0.51 3.62 10.47
CA LEU A 69 -0.63 4.54 10.34
C LEU A 69 -0.25 5.99 10.64
N VAL A 70 0.61 6.23 11.64
CA VAL A 70 1.12 7.58 11.96
C VAL A 70 1.78 8.25 10.76
N GLY A 71 2.44 7.48 9.89
CA GLY A 71 3.12 7.99 8.70
C GLY A 71 2.20 8.35 7.55
N ILE A 72 0.94 7.89 7.54
CA ILE A 72 -0.04 8.15 6.47
C ILE A 72 -1.27 8.92 6.91
N ARG A 73 -1.38 9.30 8.20
CA ARG A 73 -2.55 9.99 8.76
C ARG A 73 -2.92 11.32 8.09
N LYS A 74 -1.98 11.95 7.38
CA LYS A 74 -2.19 13.19 6.64
C LYS A 74 -2.56 12.96 5.16
N ALA A 75 -2.69 11.71 4.71
CA ALA A 75 -3.18 11.41 3.36
C ALA A 75 -4.64 11.85 3.24
N ARG A 76 -4.99 12.52 2.14
CA ARG A 76 -6.35 13.04 1.93
C ARG A 76 -7.36 11.92 1.71
N HIS A 77 -6.98 10.91 0.92
CA HIS A 77 -7.79 9.72 0.68
C HIS A 77 -6.96 8.45 0.87
N ILE A 78 -7.49 7.50 1.61
CA ILE A 78 -6.90 6.18 1.88
C ILE A 78 -7.82 5.11 1.32
N ILE A 79 -7.32 4.33 0.37
CA ILE A 79 -7.98 3.12 -0.13
C ILE A 79 -7.21 1.92 0.41
N ALA A 80 -7.88 0.92 0.98
CA ALA A 80 -7.24 -0.27 1.50
C ALA A 80 -7.74 -1.53 0.80
N VAL A 81 -6.83 -2.42 0.40
CA VAL A 81 -7.14 -3.74 -0.13
C VAL A 81 -6.49 -4.80 0.77
N ASN A 82 -7.30 -5.64 1.41
CA ASN A 82 -6.81 -6.69 2.29
C ASN A 82 -7.76 -7.89 2.31
N ILE A 83 -7.22 -9.11 2.34
CA ILE A 83 -8.00 -10.33 2.49
C ILE A 83 -8.61 -10.47 3.89
N ASN A 84 -7.95 -9.90 4.91
CA ASN A 84 -8.43 -9.94 6.28
C ASN A 84 -9.40 -8.79 6.52
N LYS A 85 -10.71 -9.10 6.55
CA LYS A 85 -11.78 -8.14 6.84
C LYS A 85 -11.62 -7.39 8.18
N ASN A 86 -10.84 -7.93 9.12
CA ASN A 86 -10.59 -7.35 10.43
C ASN A 86 -9.26 -6.56 10.49
N ALA A 87 -8.63 -6.26 9.36
CA ALA A 87 -7.38 -5.49 9.35
C ALA A 87 -7.58 -4.05 9.85
N ASP A 88 -6.72 -3.60 10.76
CA ASP A 88 -6.77 -2.26 11.37
C ASP A 88 -6.68 -1.12 10.34
N ILE A 89 -6.10 -1.37 9.17
CA ILE A 89 -6.05 -0.38 8.08
C ILE A 89 -7.44 0.10 7.67
N PHE A 90 -8.47 -0.75 7.79
CA PHE A 90 -9.84 -0.40 7.44
C PHE A 90 -10.45 0.64 8.39
N LYS A 91 -9.92 0.77 9.62
CA LYS A 91 -10.39 1.79 10.58
C LYS A 91 -10.11 3.22 10.12
N ILE A 92 -9.13 3.41 9.23
CA ILE A 92 -8.76 4.74 8.71
C ILE A 92 -8.98 4.88 7.20
N ALA A 93 -9.41 3.81 6.53
CA ALA A 93 -9.60 3.82 5.09
C ALA A 93 -10.90 4.56 4.74
N ASN A 94 -10.84 5.44 3.74
CA ASN A 94 -12.03 6.03 3.15
C ASN A 94 -12.79 5.01 2.28
N LEU A 95 -12.06 4.06 1.68
CA LEU A 95 -12.62 2.94 0.93
C LEU A 95 -11.86 1.65 1.27
N GLY A 96 -12.58 0.63 1.73
CA GLY A 96 -12.04 -0.69 2.00
C GLY A 96 -12.52 -1.73 0.98
N VAL A 97 -11.60 -2.50 0.43
CA VAL A 97 -11.90 -3.65 -0.43
C VAL A 97 -11.39 -4.92 0.25
N ILE A 98 -12.32 -5.81 0.59
CA ILE A 98 -11.98 -7.12 1.14
C ILE A 98 -11.74 -8.05 -0.04
N GLY A 99 -10.49 -8.44 -0.27
CA GLY A 99 -10.16 -9.29 -1.40
C GLY A 99 -8.68 -9.48 -1.64
N ASP A 100 -8.38 -10.36 -2.60
CA ASP A 100 -7.01 -10.72 -2.95
C ASP A 100 -6.37 -9.66 -3.86
N ILE A 101 -5.27 -9.06 -3.39
CA ILE A 101 -4.49 -8.09 -4.16
C ILE A 101 -4.01 -8.68 -5.49
N PHE A 102 -3.73 -9.99 -5.56
CA PHE A 102 -3.27 -10.66 -6.78
C PHE A 102 -4.33 -10.73 -7.87
N LYS A 103 -5.60 -10.60 -7.50
CA LYS A 103 -6.72 -10.54 -8.44
C LYS A 103 -7.11 -9.09 -8.74
N ILE A 104 -7.12 -8.23 -7.71
CA ILE A 104 -7.64 -6.87 -7.81
C ILE A 104 -6.66 -5.94 -8.54
N VAL A 105 -5.37 -5.96 -8.18
CA VAL A 105 -4.40 -4.99 -8.69
C VAL A 105 -4.20 -5.10 -10.21
N PRO A 106 -4.09 -6.30 -10.82
CA PRO A 106 -4.00 -6.39 -12.28
C PRO A 106 -5.19 -5.77 -13.02
N LEU A 107 -6.41 -6.00 -12.53
CA LEU A 107 -7.64 -5.42 -13.09
C LEU A 107 -7.66 -3.89 -12.96
N LEU A 108 -7.18 -3.35 -11.83
CA LEU A 108 -7.04 -1.91 -11.64
C LEU A 108 -6.04 -1.31 -12.63
N ILE A 109 -4.86 -1.93 -12.79
CA ILE A 109 -3.84 -1.46 -13.75
C ILE A 109 -4.41 -1.43 -15.16
N GLU A 110 -5.10 -2.49 -15.58
CA GLU A 110 -5.72 -2.57 -16.91
C GLU A 110 -6.75 -1.45 -17.10
N ARG A 111 -7.62 -1.23 -16.11
CA ARG A 111 -8.66 -0.19 -16.20
C ARG A 111 -8.06 1.21 -16.28
N ILE A 112 -7.03 1.50 -15.47
CA ILE A 112 -6.35 2.80 -15.43
C ILE A 112 -5.65 3.09 -16.76
N LYS A 113 -5.01 2.09 -17.37
CA LYS A 113 -4.34 2.27 -18.68
C LYS A 113 -5.30 2.52 -19.84
N LYS A 114 -6.59 2.22 -19.67
CA LYS A 114 -7.67 2.45 -20.64
C LYS A 114 -8.41 3.78 -20.42
N MET A 115 -8.03 4.55 -19.39
CA MET A 115 -8.55 5.90 -19.15
C MET A 115 -7.65 6.91 -19.85
#